data_AF-A0A926AN87-F1
#
_entry.id   AF-A0A926AN87-F1
#
_cell.length_a   1.000
_cell.length_b   1.000
_cell.length_c   1.000
_cell.angle_alpha   90.00
_cell.angle_beta   90.00
_cell.angle_gamma   90.00
#
_symmetry.space_group_name_H-M   'P 1'
#
loop_
_entity.id
_entity.type
_entity.pdbx_description
1 polymer ?
#
loop_
_entity_poly.entity_id
_entity_poly.type
_entity_poly.pdbx_seq_one_letter_code
_entity_poly.pdbx_strand_id
1 'polypeptide(L)' 'MKIFCIGRNYVDHISELNNEKPTEPVVFMKPDTALLRNNAPFYH' A
#
# COMPACT_ATOMS: atom_id res chain seq x y z
N MET A 1 4.38 15.16 -5.51
CA MET A 1 4.53 13.85 -6.18
C MET A 1 3.23 13.07 -6.04
N LYS A 2 2.85 12.20 -6.98
CA LYS A 2 1.69 11.31 -6.82
C LYS A 2 2.20 9.91 -6.53
N ILE A 3 1.81 9.31 -5.40
CA ILE A 3 2.25 7.97 -4.99
C ILE A 3 1.08 7.02 -5.16
N PHE A 4 1.13 6.16 -6.18
CA PHE A 4 0.13 5.13 -6.42
C PHE A 4 0.59 3.81 -5.79
N CYS A 5 -0.35 3.09 -5.18
CA CYS A 5 -0.11 1.84 -4.48
C CYS A 5 -1.06 0.76 -4.98
N ILE A 6 -0.60 -0.50 -4.97
CA ILE A 6 -1.40 -1.68 -5.32
C ILE A 6 -1.63 -2.49 -4.05
N GLY A 7 -2.89 -2.65 -3.66
CA GLY A 7 -3.29 -3.54 -2.59
C GLY A 7 -3.44 -4.98 -3.08
N ARG A 8 -3.31 -5.95 -2.16
CA ARG A 8 -3.61 -7.36 -2.41
C ARG A 8 -2.86 -7.94 -3.63
N ASN A 9 -1.57 -7.66 -3.74
CA ASN A 9 -0.73 -8.09 -4.87
C ASN A 9 0.02 -9.42 -4.66
N TYR A 10 -0.17 -10.06 -3.50
CA TYR A 10 0.47 -11.34 -3.14
C TYR A 10 -0.56 -12.30 -2.57
N VAL A 11 -0.53 -13.56 -3.02
CA VAL A 11 -1.51 -14.59 -2.63
C VAL A 11 -1.49 -14.83 -1.12
N ASP A 12 -0.30 -14.96 -0.53
CA ASP A 12 -0.17 -15.23 0.90
C ASP A 12 -0.70 -14.07 1.75
N HIS A 13 -0.43 -12.81 1.34
CA HIS A 13 -0.95 -11.61 2.01
C HIS A 13 -2.48 -11.46 1.88
N ILE A 14 -3.08 -11.94 0.78
CA ILE A 14 -4.54 -11.99 0.66
C ILE A 14 -5.10 -12.99 1.65
N SER A 15 -4.51 -14.18 1.72
CA SER A 15 -4.94 -15.27 2.60
C SER A 15 -4.75 -14.96 4.08
N GLU A 16 -3.63 -14.33 4.48
CA GLU A 16 -3.36 -14.01 5.89
C GLU A 16 -4.43 -13.08 6.51
N LEU A 17 -5.01 -12.21 5.68
CA LEU A 17 -6.03 -11.23 6.07
C LEU A 17 -7.46 -11.71 5.77
N ASN A 18 -7.65 -12.99 5.40
CA ASN A 18 -8.94 -13.56 4.99
C ASN A 18 -9.66 -12.71 3.92
N ASN A 19 -8.90 -12.14 2.98
CA ASN A 19 -9.44 -11.37 1.88
C ASN A 19 -9.78 -12.28 0.68
N GLU A 20 -10.73 -11.84 -0.13
CA GLU A 20 -10.96 -12.43 -1.45
C GLU A 20 -9.88 -11.98 -2.45
N LYS A 21 -9.50 -12.89 -3.36
CA LYS A 21 -8.58 -12.58 -4.45
C LYS A 21 -9.26 -11.64 -5.44
N PRO A 22 -8.73 -10.42 -5.64
CA PRO A 22 -9.36 -9.48 -6.55
C PRO A 22 -9.15 -9.93 -8.00
N THR A 23 -10.14 -9.71 -8.86
CA THR A 23 -10.07 -9.97 -10.31
C THR A 23 -9.39 -8.82 -11.08
N GLU A 24 -9.37 -7.64 -10.49
CA GLU A 24 -8.73 -6.43 -11.01
C GLU A 24 -7.82 -5.80 -9.95
N PRO A 25 -6.77 -5.04 -10.34
CA PRO A 25 -5.88 -4.40 -9.38
C PRO A 25 -6.60 -3.43 -8.44
N VAL A 26 -6.37 -3.58 -7.13
CA VAL A 26 -6.85 -2.61 -6.13
C VAL A 26 -5.87 -1.45 -6.06
N VAL A 27 -6.23 -0.31 -6.64
CA VAL A 27 -5.37 0.88 -6.70
C VAL A 27 -5.81 1.93 -5.69
N PHE A 28 -4.86 2.49 -4.95
CA PHE A 28 -5.09 3.64 -4.06
C PHE A 28 -3.91 4.62 -4.11
N MET A 29 -4.08 5.79 -3.49
CA MET A 29 -3.07 6.85 -3.50
C MET A 29 -2.68 7.23 -2.07
N LYS A 30 -1.38 7.47 -1.84
CA LYS A 30 -0.91 8.16 -0.63
C LYS A 30 -0.54 9.61 -0.97
N PRO A 31 -0.82 10.56 -0.07
CA PRO A 31 -0.42 11.94 -0.28
C PRO A 31 1.11 12.05 -0.22
N ASP A 32 1.65 13.07 -0.88
CA ASP A 32 3.10 13.39 -0.86
C ASP A 32 3.62 13.60 0.57
N THR A 33 2.76 14.10 1.46
CA THR A 33 3.05 14.33 2.88
C THR A 33 3.28 13.04 3.68
N ALA A 34 2.91 11.87 3.15
CA ALA A 34 3.17 10.59 3.79
C ALA A 34 4.62 10.09 3.56
N LEU A 35 5.38 10.75 2.66
CA LEU A 35 6.76 10.38 2.37
C LEU A 35 7.70 11.00 3.41
N LEU A 36 8.42 10.15 4.14
CA LEU A 36 9.55 10.60 4.96
C LEU A 36 10.66 11.14 4.06
N ARG A 37 11.24 12.28 4.46
CA ARG A 37 12.31 12.95 3.72
C ARG A 37 13.57 13.01 4.57
N ASN A 38 14.73 13.00 3.93
CA ASN A 38 16.03 13.24 4.59
C ASN A 38 16.31 12.30 5.78
N ASN A 39 15.95 11.01 5.65
CA ASN A 39 16.07 10.02 6.73
C ASN A 39 15.41 10.46 8.05
N ALA A 40 14.35 11.27 7.97
CA ALA A 40 13.56 11.62 9.14
C ALA A 40 13.03 10.34 9.83
N PRO A 41 13.01 10.29 11.17
CA PRO A 41 12.48 9.16 11.90
C PRO A 41 11.00 8.92 11.58
N PHE A 42 10.59 7.64 11.59
CA PHE A 42 9.20 7.25 11.43
C PHE A 42 8.48 7.30 12.78
N TYR A 43 7.32 7.95 12.81
CA TYR A 43 6.45 8.05 13.99
C TYR A 43 5.17 7.26 13.72
N HIS A 44 4.66 6.54 14.74
CA HIS A 44 3.50 5.65 14.66
C HIS A 44 2.44 6.00 15.71
#